data_AF-A0A0B1QZG2-F1
#
_entry.id   AF-A0A0B1QZG2-F1
#
_cell.length_a   1.000
_cell.length_b   1.000
_cell.length_c   1.000
_cell.angle_alpha   90.00
_cell.angle_beta   90.00
_cell.angle_gamma   90.00
#
_symmetry.space_group_name_H-M   'P 1'
#
loop_
_entity.id
_entity.type
_entity.pdbx_description
1 polymer ?
#
loop_
_entity_poly.entity_id
_entity_poly.type
_entity_poly.pdbx_seq_one_letter_code
_entity_poly.pdbx_strand_id
1 'polypeptide(L)' 'GGYSTTLHDENGHAHELGTNSYGLISALEQQDVIEQTIGLAEVALHRKPEVVVTTLDAFLKAQS' A
#
# COMPACT_ATOMS: atom_id res chain seq x y z
N GLY A 1 -11.51 3.92 6.92
CA GLY A 1 -10.30 3.91 6.09
C GLY A 1 -9.61 2.59 6.31
N GLY A 2 -9.18 1.93 5.24
CA GLY A 2 -8.57 0.61 5.32
C GLY A 2 -7.80 0.32 4.03
N TYR A 3 -7.11 -0.81 4.03
CA TYR A 3 -6.41 -1.28 2.85
C TYR A 3 -7.39 -1.72 1.77
N SER A 4 -7.07 -1.43 0.51
CA SER A 4 -7.84 -1.80 -0.68
C SER A 4 -6.98 -2.60 -1.65
N THR A 5 -7.59 -3.42 -2.50
CA THR A 5 -6.88 -4.08 -3.62
C THR A 5 -6.84 -3.22 -4.88
N THR A 6 -7.54 -2.09 -4.86
CA THR A 6 -7.68 -1.15 -5.96
C THR A 6 -7.39 0.27 -5.46
N LEU A 7 -6.69 1.09 -6.24
CA LEU A 7 -6.54 2.53 -6.00
C LEU A 7 -6.96 3.32 -7.23
N HIS A 8 -7.46 4.53 -7.01
CA HIS A 8 -7.78 5.45 -8.10
C HIS A 8 -6.61 6.42 -8.30
N ASP A 9 -6.23 6.65 -9.56
CA ASP A 9 -5.28 7.71 -9.89
C ASP A 9 -5.92 9.11 -9.78
N GLU A 10 -5.12 10.13 -10.06
CA GLU A 10 -5.53 11.55 -10.01
C GLU A 10 -6.70 11.88 -10.94
N ASN A 11 -6.87 11.10 -12.02
CA ASN A 11 -7.94 11.25 -13.01
C ASN A 11 -9.18 10.43 -12.65
N GLY A 12 -9.14 9.69 -11.53
CA GLY A 12 -10.22 8.82 -11.06
C GLY A 12 -10.24 7.45 -11.73
N HIS A 13 -9.22 7.05 -12.51
CA HIS A 13 -9.16 5.70 -13.07
C HIS A 13 -8.75 4.70 -12.01
N ALA A 14 -9.50 3.60 -11.92
CA ALA A 14 -9.21 2.50 -11.01
C ALA A 14 -8.07 1.63 -11.54
N HIS A 15 -7.13 1.31 -10.64
CA HIS A 15 -5.98 0.46 -10.89
C HIS A 15 -5.98 -0.70 -9.90
N GLU A 16 -6.02 -1.92 -10.42
CA GLU A 16 -5.84 -3.14 -9.63
C GLU A 16 -4.37 -3.32 -9.25
N LEU A 17 -4.10 -3.65 -7.99
CA LEU A 17 -2.72 -3.71 -7.47
C LEU A 17 -2.10 -5.10 -7.55
N GLY A 18 -2.91 -6.14 -7.76
CA GLY A 18 -2.44 -7.52 -7.87
C GLY A 18 -2.10 -8.17 -6.53
N THR A 19 -1.43 -9.31 -6.59
CA THR A 19 -1.17 -10.16 -5.42
C THR A 19 -0.14 -9.54 -4.49
N ASN A 20 -0.39 -9.61 -3.18
CA ASN A 20 0.47 -9.07 -2.11
C ASN A 20 0.70 -7.54 -2.16
N SER A 21 -0.12 -6.82 -2.92
CA SER A 21 -0.09 -5.36 -3.02
C SER A 21 -1.41 -4.79 -2.54
N TYR A 22 -1.33 -3.74 -1.72
CA TYR A 22 -2.50 -3.11 -1.12
C TYR A 22 -2.36 -1.60 -1.15
N GLY A 23 -3.49 -0.93 -1.37
CA GLY A 23 -3.59 0.51 -1.44
C GLY A 23 -4.05 1.10 -0.12
N LEU A 24 -3.47 2.23 0.24
CA LEU A 24 -3.84 2.98 1.44
C LEU A 24 -3.86 4.47 1.11
N ILE A 25 -4.97 5.13 1.42
CA ILE A 25 -5.05 6.60 1.42
C ILE A 25 -4.79 7.06 2.85
N SER A 26 -3.71 7.82 3.05
CA SER A 26 -3.27 8.29 4.36
C SER A 26 -2.74 9.73 4.26
N ALA A 27 -2.89 10.48 5.34
CA ALA A 27 -2.27 11.79 5.53
C ALA A 27 -0.93 11.69 6.30
N LEU A 28 -0.52 10.49 6.68
CA LEU A 28 0.74 10.24 7.36
C LEU A 28 1.91 10.28 6.38
N GLU A 29 3.09 10.61 6.91
CA GLU A 29 4.34 10.50 6.18
C GLU A 29 4.65 9.02 5.86
N GLN A 30 5.44 8.79 4.80
CA GLN A 30 5.74 7.44 4.32
C GLN A 30 6.33 6.53 5.40
N GLN A 31 7.20 7.06 6.26
CA GLN A 31 7.82 6.30 7.35
C GLN A 31 6.79 5.83 8.39
N ASP A 32 5.86 6.71 8.77
CA ASP A 32 4.79 6.38 9.71
C ASP A 32 3.82 5.34 9.12
N VAL A 33 3.57 5.43 7.81
CA VAL A 33 2.78 4.41 7.08
C VAL A 33 3.49 3.06 7.12
N ILE A 34 4.81 3.02 6.91
CA ILE A 34 5.60 1.77 6.97
C ILE A 34 5.48 1.15 8.37
N GLU A 35 5.71 1.94 9.42
CA GLU A 35 5.64 1.45 10.81
C GLU A 35 4.26 0.92 11.17
N GLN A 36 3.19 1.65 10.79
CA GLN A 36 1.82 1.21 10.98
C GLN A 36 1.51 -0.08 10.20
N THR A 37 1.93 -0.16 8.94
CA THR A 37 1.70 -1.33 8.09
C THR A 37 2.38 -2.57 8.65
N ILE A 38 3.63 -2.45 9.08
CA ILE A 38 4.39 -3.55 9.71
C ILE A 38 3.66 -4.04 10.96
N GLY A 39 3.25 -3.13 11.85
CA GLY A 39 2.55 -3.50 13.09
C GLY A 39 1.26 -4.27 12.84
N LEU A 40 0.44 -3.81 11.89
CA LEU A 40 -0.82 -4.49 11.52
C LEU A 40 -0.56 -5.84 10.85
N ALA A 41 0.40 -5.90 9.93
CA ALA A 41 0.72 -7.11 9.21
C ALA A 41 1.37 -8.17 10.12
N GLU A 42 2.17 -7.76 11.11
CA GLU A 42 2.75 -8.67 12.10
C GLU A 42 1.69 -9.36 12.96
N VAL A 43 0.67 -8.60 13.40
CA VAL A 43 -0.49 -9.17 14.11
C VAL A 43 -1.25 -10.16 13.25
N ALA A 44 -1.51 -9.83 11.98
CA ALA A 44 -2.26 -10.70 11.07
C ALA A 44 -1.48 -11.98 10.69
N LEU A 45 -0.19 -11.84 10.41
CA LEU A 45 0.66 -12.91 9.89
C LEU A 45 1.35 -13.72 10.98
N HIS A 46 1.28 -13.30 12.24
CA HIS A 46 2.00 -13.88 13.39
C HIS A 46 3.53 -13.94 13.17
N ARG A 47 4.05 -13.01 12.36
CA ARG A 47 5.49 -12.84 12.05
C ARG A 47 5.72 -11.44 11.51
N LYS A 48 6.90 -10.86 11.76
CA LYS A 48 7.30 -9.58 11.17
C LYS A 48 7.52 -9.72 9.65
N PRO A 49 6.72 -9.05 8.79
CA PRO A 49 6.91 -9.10 7.35
C PRO A 49 7.92 -8.06 6.87
N GLU A 50 8.44 -8.28 5.67
CA GLU A 50 9.09 -7.22 4.89
C GLU A 50 8.01 -6.41 4.18
N VAL A 51 8.06 -5.09 4.30
CA VAL A 51 7.08 -4.16 3.74
C VAL A 51 7.81 -3.09 2.96
N VAL A 52 7.36 -2.84 1.73
CA VAL A 52 7.79 -1.72 0.90
C VAL A 52 6.58 -0.84 0.65
N VAL A 53 6.72 0.45 0.92
CA VAL A 53 5.69 1.47 0.65
C VAL A 53 6.22 2.40 -0.44
N THR A 54 5.37 2.68 -1.43
CA THR A 54 5.65 3.64 -2.52
C THR A 54 4.37 4.34 -2.93
N THR A 55 4.46 5.38 -3.75
CA THR A 55 3.29 6.06 -4.30
C THR A 55 2.66 5.24 -5.43
N LEU A 56 1.37 5.48 -5.71
CA LEU A 56 0.66 4.79 -6.80
C LEU A 56 1.38 5.01 -8.14
N ASP A 57 1.81 6.23 -8.46
CA ASP A 57 2.50 6.51 -9.73
C ASP A 57 3.81 5.75 -9.88
N ALA A 58 4.60 5.66 -8.81
CA ALA A 58 5.85 4.92 -8.83
C ALA A 58 5.60 3.41 -8.98
N PHE A 59 4.56 2.90 -8.32
CA PHE A 59 4.13 1.50 -8.43
C PHE A 59 3.67 1.15 -9.85
N LEU A 60 2.86 1.99 -10.49
CA LEU A 60 2.39 1.78 -11.87
C LEU A 60 3.53 1.85 -12.89
N LYS A 61 4.46 2.79 -12.72
CA LYS A 61 5.66 2.90 -13.58
C LYS A 61 6.56 1.66 -13.50
N ALA A 62 6.67 1.04 -12.33
CA ALA A 62 7.49 -0.16 -12.14
C ALA A 62 6.87 -1.43 -12.77
N GLN A 63 5.58 -1.40 -13.13
CA GLN A 63 4.88 -2.50 -13.79
C GLN A 63 4.83 -2.38 -15.32
N SER A 64 5.33 -1.27 -15.86
CA SER A 64 5.31 -0.96 -17.30
C SER A 64 6.43 -1.63 -18.08
#